data_AF-X1Q0B0-F1
#
_entry.id   AF-X1Q0B0-F1
#
_cell.length_a   1.000
_cell.length_b   1.000
_cell.length_c   1.000
_cell.angle_alpha   90.00
_cell.angle_beta   90.00
_cell.angle_gamma   90.00
#
_symmetry.space_group_name_H-M   'P 1'
#
loop_
_entity.id
_entity.type
_entity.pdbx_description
1 polymer ?
#
loop_
_entity_poly.entity_id
_entity_poly.type
_entity_poly.pdbx_seq_one_letter_code
_entity_poly.pdbx_strand_id
1 'polypeptide(L)'
;FALDLIGAAALGIKNVLCLTGDHQSFGNHPSSKNVFDVDSIQLIKMFKDMRDEQKFQCGEKMKHPPEIFIGAAANPFADPFDFRPIRLAKKVNAGVDFIQTQLVYNVEKFKKYMKKIRDMGLHEKVYILAGVGPIKSVRMAKYMRNNVAGMDVPIEIVERLKKSEDTKDEGMNICVDIIKEVREIEGVSGVHIMAIAWEEAVPIIVERAGLLQRPKP
;
A
#
# COMPACT_ATOMS: atom_id res chain seq x y z
N PHE A 1 5.55 18.57 9.22
CA PHE A 1 4.44 18.01 8.42
C PHE A 1 3.64 19.05 7.63
N ALA A 2 3.00 20.05 8.25
CA ALA A 2 2.19 21.04 7.50
C ALA A 2 3.00 21.86 6.48
N LEU A 3 4.18 22.35 6.88
CA LEU A 3 5.10 23.06 5.98
C LEU A 3 5.63 22.16 4.86
N ASP A 4 5.97 20.90 5.17
CA ASP A 4 6.43 19.93 4.18
C ASP A 4 5.35 19.66 3.12
N LEU A 5 4.09 19.54 3.55
CA LEU A 5 2.95 19.35 2.64
C LEU A 5 2.79 20.56 1.71
N ILE A 6 2.83 21.78 2.25
CA ILE A 6 2.69 23.00 1.46
C ILE A 6 3.86 23.13 0.48
N GLY A 7 5.09 22.84 0.92
CA GLY A 7 6.26 22.83 0.06
C GLY A 7 6.13 21.81 -1.07
N ALA A 8 5.70 20.58 -0.76
CA ALA A 8 5.44 19.54 -1.76
C ALA A 8 4.37 19.97 -2.77
N ALA A 9 3.23 20.49 -2.29
CA ALA A 9 2.15 20.97 -3.13
C ALA A 9 2.59 22.14 -4.03
N ALA A 10 3.40 23.07 -3.50
CA ALA A 10 3.97 24.18 -4.27
C ALA A 10 4.92 23.71 -5.38
N LEU A 11 5.58 22.55 -5.20
CA LEU A 11 6.40 21.89 -6.23
C LEU A 11 5.55 21.07 -7.23
N GLY A 12 4.23 21.12 -7.14
CA GLY A 12 3.32 20.40 -8.03
C GLY A 12 3.06 18.95 -7.64
N ILE A 13 3.46 18.52 -6.44
CA ILE A 13 3.11 17.18 -5.94
C ILE A 13 1.63 17.16 -5.56
N LYS A 14 0.87 16.32 -6.27
CA LYS A 14 -0.59 16.20 -6.11
C LYS A 14 -1.03 14.98 -5.31
N ASN A 15 -0.12 14.06 -5.00
CA ASN A 15 -0.45 12.82 -4.29
C ASN A 15 0.54 12.62 -3.15
N VAL A 16 0.03 12.30 -1.97
CA VAL A 16 0.84 12.08 -0.77
C VAL A 16 0.45 10.77 -0.11
N LEU A 17 1.41 10.09 0.52
CA LEU A 17 1.17 8.85 1.26
C LEU A 17 1.48 9.07 2.74
N CYS A 18 0.44 9.08 3.59
CA CYS A 18 0.56 9.27 5.02
C CYS A 18 0.97 7.97 5.72
N LEU A 19 2.18 7.96 6.29
CA LEU A 19 2.78 6.84 7.01
C LEU A 19 3.19 7.28 8.42
N THR A 20 3.01 6.39 9.41
CA THR A 20 3.56 6.60 10.76
C THR A 20 5.09 6.40 10.78
N GLY A 21 5.63 5.68 9.80
CA GLY A 21 7.01 5.20 9.80
C GLY A 21 7.18 3.89 10.57
N ASP A 22 8.31 3.23 10.36
CA ASP A 22 8.71 2.05 11.13
C ASP A 22 9.28 2.48 12.48
N HIS A 23 9.15 1.62 13.49
CA HIS A 23 9.79 1.86 14.78
C HIS A 23 11.32 1.91 14.57
N GLN A 24 12.00 2.90 15.15
CA GLN A 24 13.43 3.15 14.96
C GLN A 24 14.34 1.97 15.32
N SER A 25 13.90 1.06 16.19
CA SER A 25 14.59 -0.21 16.47
C SER A 25 14.74 -1.11 15.25
N PHE A 26 13.92 -0.92 14.21
CA PHE A 26 14.02 -1.59 12.92
C PHE A 26 14.84 -0.80 11.89
N GLY A 27 15.30 0.40 12.24
CA GLY A 27 16.13 1.26 11.41
C GLY A 27 17.63 1.13 11.68
N ASN A 28 18.43 1.89 10.93
CA ASN A 28 19.89 1.91 11.05
C ASN A 28 20.42 2.73 12.24
N HIS A 29 19.55 3.44 12.96
CA HIS A 29 19.88 4.23 14.14
C HIS A 29 18.93 3.88 15.31
N PRO A 30 19.09 2.71 15.94
CA PRO A 30 18.17 2.23 16.99
C PRO A 30 18.22 3.07 18.27
N SER A 31 19.26 3.88 18.46
CA SER A 31 19.42 4.81 19.58
C SER A 31 18.71 6.16 19.39
N SER A 32 18.15 6.42 18.21
CA SER A 32 17.39 7.65 17.96
C SER A 32 16.14 7.73 18.84
N LYS A 33 15.74 8.94 19.22
CA LYS A 33 14.45 9.14 19.89
C LYS A 33 13.32 8.95 18.87
N ASN A 34 12.29 8.20 19.27
CA ASN A 34 11.04 8.17 18.51
C ASN A 34 10.37 9.54 18.57
N VAL A 35 9.98 10.05 17.41
CA VAL A 35 9.13 11.22 17.28
C VAL A 35 7.78 10.71 16.78
N PHE A 36 6.92 10.28 17.71
CA PHE A 36 5.57 9.78 17.44
C PHE A 36 4.50 10.84 17.70
N ASP A 37 4.81 12.11 17.45
CA ASP A 37 3.89 13.21 17.78
C ASP A 37 2.58 13.13 16.97
N VAL A 38 2.61 12.50 15.78
CA VAL A 38 1.46 12.35 14.87
C VAL A 38 1.52 10.98 14.19
N ASP A 39 0.49 10.15 14.38
CA ASP A 39 0.34 8.90 13.63
C ASP A 39 -0.27 9.12 12.24
N SER A 40 -0.26 8.08 11.39
CA SER A 40 -0.82 8.19 10.03
C SER A 40 -2.30 8.61 9.99
N ILE A 41 -3.12 8.28 11.00
CA ILE A 41 -4.54 8.68 11.04
C ILE A 41 -4.65 10.17 11.35
N GLN A 42 -3.89 10.66 12.33
CA GLN A 42 -3.81 12.07 12.66
C GLN A 42 -3.24 12.90 11.50
N LEU A 43 -2.25 12.35 10.78
CA LEU A 43 -1.66 12.98 9.60
C LEU A 43 -2.68 13.11 8.47
N ILE A 44 -3.45 12.05 8.19
CA ILE A 44 -4.55 12.08 7.22
C ILE A 44 -5.56 13.16 7.59
N LYS A 45 -6.01 13.21 8.86
CA LYS A 45 -6.99 14.20 9.31
C LYS A 45 -6.46 15.63 9.16
N MET A 46 -5.20 15.87 9.54
CA MET A 46 -4.57 17.18 9.34
C MET A 46 -4.57 17.57 7.86
N PHE A 47 -4.13 16.68 6.98
CA PHE A 47 -4.06 16.98 5.54
C PHE A 47 -5.44 17.21 4.94
N LYS A 48 -6.43 16.42 5.38
CA LYS A 48 -7.84 16.59 5.01
C LYS A 48 -8.39 17.95 5.42
N ASP A 49 -8.10 18.41 6.63
CA ASP A 49 -8.55 19.71 7.14
C ASP A 49 -7.84 20.87 6.44
N MET A 50 -6.55 20.73 6.14
CA MET A 50 -5.82 21.72 5.36
C MET A 50 -6.38 21.86 3.94
N ARG A 51 -6.71 20.74 3.29
CA ARG A 51 -7.26 20.70 1.93
C ARG A 51 -8.71 21.22 1.88
N ASP A 52 -9.57 20.70 2.75
CA ASP A 52 -11.03 20.86 2.59
C ASP A 52 -11.60 21.95 3.51
N GLU A 53 -11.07 22.09 4.73
CA GLU A 53 -11.52 23.12 5.68
C GLU A 53 -10.68 24.41 5.59
N GLN A 54 -9.61 24.39 4.80
CA GLN A 54 -8.68 25.50 4.61
C GLN A 54 -8.11 26.01 5.94
N LYS A 55 -7.74 25.11 6.85
CA LYS A 55 -7.25 25.47 8.18
C LYS A 55 -5.96 24.73 8.54
N PHE A 56 -5.08 25.43 9.22
CA PHE A 56 -3.98 24.82 9.95
C PHE A 56 -4.49 24.12 11.21
N GLN A 57 -3.68 23.23 11.79
CA GLN A 57 -4.02 22.55 13.05
C GLN A 57 -4.25 23.51 14.23
N CYS A 58 -3.63 24.69 14.21
CA CYS A 58 -3.86 25.74 15.22
C CYS A 58 -5.20 26.47 15.04
N GLY A 59 -5.99 26.14 14.01
CA GLY A 59 -7.28 26.76 13.71
C GLY A 59 -7.19 27.99 12.80
N GLU A 60 -5.98 28.48 12.51
CA GLU A 60 -5.79 29.60 11.57
C GLU A 60 -6.20 29.25 10.14
N LYS A 61 -6.78 30.21 9.44
CA LYS A 61 -7.22 30.04 8.06
C LYS A 61 -6.04 30.05 7.08
N MET A 62 -6.04 29.11 6.14
CA MET A 62 -5.10 29.03 5.03
C MET A 62 -5.60 29.87 3.85
N LYS A 63 -4.72 30.72 3.31
CA LYS A 63 -5.02 31.49 2.08
C LYS A 63 -5.03 30.60 0.84
N HIS A 64 -4.12 29.62 0.80
CA HIS A 64 -3.93 28.70 -0.33
C HIS A 64 -3.91 27.27 0.20
N PRO A 65 -5.07 26.58 0.25
CA PRO A 65 -5.12 25.17 0.62
C PRO A 65 -4.39 24.33 -0.44
N PRO A 66 -3.71 23.23 -0.04
CA PRO A 66 -3.01 22.36 -0.97
C PRO A 66 -4.01 21.50 -1.78
N GLU A 67 -3.83 21.40 -3.10
CA GLU A 67 -4.60 20.49 -3.95
C GLU A 67 -3.95 19.11 -3.97
N ILE A 68 -4.37 18.23 -3.06
CA ILE A 68 -3.74 16.93 -2.85
C ILE A 68 -4.74 15.77 -2.77
N PHE A 69 -4.28 14.61 -3.19
CA PHE A 69 -4.91 13.31 -3.04
C PHE A 69 -4.18 12.53 -1.96
N ILE A 70 -4.90 12.20 -0.88
CA ILE A 70 -4.37 11.71 0.37
C ILE A 70 -4.41 10.18 0.37
N GLY A 71 -3.23 9.57 0.46
CA GLY A 71 -3.06 8.13 0.50
C GLY A 71 -2.69 7.63 1.88
N ALA A 72 -2.92 6.34 2.13
CA ALA A 72 -2.35 5.67 3.29
C ALA A 72 -2.02 4.20 3.04
N ALA A 73 -1.08 3.66 3.82
CA ALA A 73 -0.80 2.22 3.78
C ALA A 73 -1.79 1.41 4.62
N ALA A 74 -2.09 0.18 4.17
CA ALA A 74 -2.81 -0.84 4.94
C ALA A 74 -2.09 -2.19 4.85
N ASN A 75 -2.03 -2.93 5.96
CA ASN A 75 -1.54 -4.32 5.93
C ASN A 75 -2.72 -5.27 6.13
N PRO A 76 -3.12 -6.05 5.11
CA PRO A 76 -4.26 -6.96 5.21
C PRO A 76 -3.94 -8.24 6.03
N PHE A 77 -2.67 -8.59 6.24
CA PHE A 77 -2.26 -9.87 6.83
C PHE A 77 -1.73 -9.77 8.26
N ALA A 78 -1.42 -8.56 8.74
CA ALA A 78 -0.93 -8.39 10.10
C ALA A 78 -1.96 -8.80 11.16
N ASP A 79 -1.48 -9.39 12.25
CA ASP A 79 -2.34 -9.81 13.35
C ASP A 79 -2.78 -8.63 14.25
N PRO A 80 -3.97 -8.72 14.88
CA PRO A 80 -5.05 -9.64 14.55
C PRO A 80 -5.71 -9.30 13.21
N PHE A 81 -5.92 -10.31 12.35
CA PHE A 81 -6.48 -10.19 11.01
C PHE A 81 -7.84 -9.46 10.98
N ASP A 82 -8.74 -9.85 11.88
CA ASP A 82 -10.10 -9.30 11.96
C ASP A 82 -10.13 -7.82 12.34
N PHE A 83 -9.06 -7.30 12.93
CA PHE A 83 -8.92 -5.90 13.28
C PHE A 83 -8.38 -5.04 12.12
N ARG A 84 -7.85 -5.66 11.04
CA ARG A 84 -7.28 -4.93 9.91
C ARG A 84 -8.34 -4.11 9.14
N PRO A 85 -9.55 -4.63 8.85
CA PRO A 85 -10.65 -3.84 8.29
C PRO A 85 -11.02 -2.63 9.16
N ILE A 86 -11.08 -2.81 10.48
CA ILE A 86 -11.42 -1.73 11.43
C ILE A 86 -10.36 -0.63 11.41
N ARG A 87 -9.07 -0.99 11.33
CA ARG A 87 -7.98 -0.01 11.18
C ARG A 87 -8.10 0.75 9.87
N LEU A 88 -8.48 0.09 8.77
CA LEU A 88 -8.75 0.77 7.51
C LEU A 88 -9.93 1.73 7.66
N ALA A 89 -11.02 1.31 8.30
CA ALA A 89 -12.19 2.16 8.55
C ALA A 89 -11.83 3.45 9.29
N LYS A 90 -10.90 3.39 10.26
CA LYS A 90 -10.40 4.59 10.95
C LYS A 90 -9.68 5.56 10.00
N LYS A 91 -8.93 5.05 9.03
CA LYS A 91 -8.26 5.88 7.99
C LYS A 91 -9.27 6.49 7.02
N VAL A 92 -10.26 5.70 6.60
CA VAL A 92 -11.40 6.16 5.78
C VAL A 92 -12.12 7.30 6.48
N ASN A 93 -12.47 7.13 7.76
CA ASN A 93 -13.14 8.16 8.55
C ASN A 93 -12.29 9.42 8.77
N ALA A 94 -10.95 9.30 8.75
CA ALA A 94 -10.06 10.44 8.81
C ALA A 94 -9.98 11.25 7.50
N GLY A 95 -10.47 10.68 6.39
CA GLY A 95 -10.52 11.36 5.09
C GLY A 95 -9.41 10.97 4.11
N VAL A 96 -8.94 9.72 4.16
CA VAL A 96 -8.04 9.18 3.12
C VAL A 96 -8.81 8.98 1.82
N ASP A 97 -8.19 9.24 0.66
CA ASP A 97 -8.80 9.03 -0.65
C ASP A 97 -8.37 7.70 -1.30
N PHE A 98 -7.13 7.25 -1.05
CA PHE A 98 -6.66 5.95 -1.56
C PHE A 98 -5.80 5.16 -0.57
N ILE A 99 -5.74 3.85 -0.81
CA ILE A 99 -5.01 2.89 0.02
C ILE A 99 -4.02 2.13 -0.83
N GLN A 100 -2.78 2.04 -0.35
CA GLN A 100 -1.82 1.07 -0.84
C GLN A 100 -1.70 -0.06 0.18
N THR A 101 -2.01 -1.28 -0.25
CA THR A 101 -1.85 -2.44 0.61
C THR A 101 -0.39 -2.94 0.59
N GLN A 102 0.01 -3.67 1.64
CA GLN A 102 1.22 -4.49 1.56
C GLN A 102 1.08 -5.63 0.54
N LEU A 103 2.23 -6.18 0.15
CA LEU A 103 2.35 -7.27 -0.83
C LEU A 103 1.36 -8.41 -0.57
N VAL A 104 0.49 -8.65 -1.54
CA VAL A 104 -0.52 -9.71 -1.57
C VAL A 104 0.06 -10.92 -2.27
N TYR A 105 0.52 -11.91 -1.49
CA TYR A 105 0.88 -13.23 -2.02
C TYR A 105 -0.20 -14.28 -1.74
N ASN A 106 -0.87 -14.19 -0.59
CA ASN A 106 -2.04 -15.01 -0.26
C ASN A 106 -3.33 -14.34 -0.75
N VAL A 107 -3.66 -14.53 -2.03
CA VAL A 107 -4.84 -13.93 -2.67
C VAL A 107 -6.13 -14.40 -2.01
N GLU A 108 -6.23 -15.66 -1.59
CA GLU A 108 -7.42 -16.20 -0.91
C GLU A 108 -7.69 -15.52 0.44
N LYS A 109 -6.64 -15.28 1.23
CA LYS A 109 -6.76 -14.50 2.48
C LYS A 109 -7.06 -13.03 2.20
N PHE A 110 -6.54 -12.48 1.11
CA PHE A 110 -6.86 -11.12 0.68
C PHE A 110 -8.34 -10.98 0.24
N LYS A 111 -8.92 -11.97 -0.45
CA LYS A 111 -10.36 -12.03 -0.77
C LYS A 111 -11.21 -11.97 0.50
N LYS A 112 -10.82 -12.68 1.56
CA LYS A 112 -11.49 -12.62 2.88
C LYS A 112 -11.38 -11.24 3.52
N TYR A 113 -10.21 -10.60 3.43
CA TYR A 113 -10.01 -9.23 3.90
C TYR A 113 -10.92 -8.25 3.14
N MET A 114 -10.90 -8.30 1.80
CA MET A 114 -11.73 -7.46 0.94
C MET A 114 -13.22 -7.69 1.15
N LYS A 115 -13.66 -8.93 1.43
CA LYS A 115 -15.04 -9.18 1.83
C LYS A 115 -15.44 -8.34 3.05
N LYS A 116 -14.61 -8.30 4.09
CA LYS A 116 -14.88 -7.47 5.28
C LYS A 116 -14.86 -5.97 4.96
N ILE A 117 -13.98 -5.52 4.07
CA ILE A 117 -13.98 -4.14 3.57
C ILE A 117 -15.30 -3.79 2.87
N ARG A 118 -15.82 -4.72 2.04
CA ARG A 118 -17.10 -4.57 1.34
C ARG A 118 -18.29 -4.60 2.29
N ASP A 119 -18.32 -5.56 3.23
CA ASP A 119 -19.37 -5.67 4.25
C ASP A 119 -19.50 -4.36 5.09
N MET A 120 -18.42 -3.58 5.21
CA MET A 120 -18.38 -2.28 5.90
C MET A 120 -18.62 -1.07 4.96
N GLY A 121 -18.84 -1.28 3.66
CA GLY A 121 -19.03 -0.22 2.66
C GLY A 121 -17.79 0.67 2.44
N LEU A 122 -16.59 0.22 2.80
CA LEU A 122 -15.39 1.06 2.75
C LEU A 122 -14.85 1.21 1.32
N HIS A 123 -14.96 0.17 0.51
CA HIS A 123 -14.53 0.16 -0.89
C HIS A 123 -15.26 1.17 -1.79
N GLU A 124 -16.44 1.64 -1.38
CA GLU A 124 -17.19 2.68 -2.08
C GLU A 124 -16.70 4.09 -1.74
N LYS A 125 -15.91 4.24 -0.67
CA LYS A 125 -15.47 5.54 -0.13
C LYS A 125 -14.03 5.86 -0.50
N VAL A 126 -13.21 4.87 -0.80
CA VAL A 126 -11.76 5.02 -1.07
C VAL A 126 -11.30 4.06 -2.14
N TYR A 127 -10.28 4.47 -2.90
CA TYR A 127 -9.66 3.60 -3.90
C TYR A 127 -8.66 2.66 -3.25
N ILE A 128 -8.77 1.35 -3.49
CA ILE A 128 -7.89 0.35 -2.88
C ILE A 128 -6.97 -0.23 -3.94
N LEU A 129 -5.67 -0.03 -3.76
CA LEU A 129 -4.61 -0.56 -4.61
C LEU A 129 -4.01 -1.81 -3.96
N ALA A 130 -4.16 -2.95 -4.63
CA ALA A 130 -3.55 -4.21 -4.22
C ALA A 130 -2.03 -4.15 -4.45
N GLY A 131 -1.24 -4.30 -3.39
CA GLY A 131 0.21 -4.32 -3.46
C GLY A 131 0.67 -5.63 -4.07
N VAL A 132 1.46 -5.58 -5.13
CA VAL A 132 1.97 -6.77 -5.84
C VAL A 132 3.46 -6.58 -6.12
N GLY A 133 4.21 -7.68 -6.21
CA GLY A 133 5.65 -7.59 -6.46
C GLY A 133 6.24 -8.96 -6.80
N PRO A 134 7.27 -9.01 -7.66
CA PRO A 134 7.90 -10.26 -8.03
C PRO A 134 8.85 -10.77 -6.95
N ILE A 135 9.01 -12.10 -6.86
CA ILE A 135 9.97 -12.75 -5.95
C ILE A 135 11.14 -13.32 -6.76
N LYS A 136 12.35 -12.82 -6.50
CA LYS A 136 13.56 -13.16 -7.28
C LYS A 136 14.10 -14.57 -7.08
N SER A 137 13.79 -15.20 -5.94
CA SER A 137 14.43 -16.47 -5.57
C SER A 137 13.65 -17.23 -4.50
N VAL A 138 13.88 -18.54 -4.44
CA VAL A 138 13.39 -19.41 -3.36
C VAL A 138 13.84 -18.92 -1.99
N ARG A 139 15.08 -18.40 -1.87
CA ARG A 139 15.61 -17.85 -0.60
C ARG A 139 14.79 -16.65 -0.16
N MET A 140 14.50 -15.73 -1.08
CA MET A 140 13.67 -14.57 -0.81
C MET A 140 12.25 -14.99 -0.40
N ALA A 141 11.62 -15.92 -1.12
CA ALA A 141 10.29 -16.43 -0.78
C ALA A 141 10.23 -17.01 0.64
N LYS A 142 11.19 -17.87 1.00
CA LYS A 142 11.32 -18.43 2.36
C LYS A 142 11.56 -17.36 3.42
N TYR A 143 12.39 -16.36 3.12
CA TYR A 143 12.66 -15.27 4.03
C TYR A 143 11.40 -14.45 4.31
N MET A 144 10.69 -14.03 3.25
CA MET A 144 9.43 -13.28 3.36
C MET A 144 8.36 -14.05 4.12
N ARG A 145 8.25 -15.37 3.90
CA ARG A 145 7.30 -16.22 4.61
C ARG A 145 7.59 -16.30 6.11
N ASN A 146 8.85 -16.52 6.48
CA ASN A 146 9.21 -16.95 7.83
C ASN A 146 9.71 -15.81 8.73
N ASN A 147 10.19 -14.70 8.16
CA ASN A 147 10.93 -13.67 8.91
C ASN A 147 10.34 -12.26 8.77
N VAL A 148 9.46 -12.02 7.80
CA VAL A 148 8.87 -10.69 7.60
C VAL A 148 7.49 -10.65 8.27
N ALA A 149 7.41 -9.88 9.36
CA ALA A 149 6.17 -9.73 10.12
C ALA A 149 5.06 -9.09 9.26
N GLY A 150 3.85 -9.65 9.34
CA GLY A 150 2.69 -9.15 8.60
C GLY A 150 2.73 -9.46 7.10
N MET A 151 3.52 -10.44 6.67
CA MET A 151 3.48 -11.04 5.34
C MET A 151 2.86 -12.44 5.42
N ASP A 152 2.10 -12.81 4.40
CA ASP A 152 1.54 -14.16 4.26
C ASP A 152 1.89 -14.68 2.87
N VAL A 153 2.93 -15.52 2.81
CA VAL A 153 3.45 -16.12 1.58
C VAL A 153 3.08 -17.60 1.57
N PRO A 154 2.13 -18.06 0.73
CA PRO A 154 1.75 -19.46 0.60
C PRO A 154 2.94 -20.37 0.24
N ILE A 155 2.90 -21.64 0.65
CA ILE A 155 4.05 -22.55 0.47
C ILE A 155 4.18 -22.93 -1.01
N GLU A 156 3.06 -22.92 -1.70
CA GLU A 156 2.87 -23.16 -3.11
C GLU A 156 3.73 -22.20 -3.95
N ILE A 157 3.88 -20.93 -3.53
CA ILE A 157 4.78 -19.97 -4.19
C ILE A 157 6.24 -20.41 -4.06
N VAL A 158 6.65 -20.88 -2.87
CA VAL A 158 8.01 -21.37 -2.65
C VAL A 158 8.29 -22.62 -3.48
N GLU A 159 7.34 -23.56 -3.53
CA GLU A 159 7.47 -24.79 -4.31
C GLU A 159 7.45 -24.53 -5.82
N ARG A 160 6.63 -23.58 -6.29
CA ARG A 160 6.60 -23.16 -7.69
C ARG A 160 7.95 -22.59 -8.13
N LEU A 161 8.55 -21.71 -7.31
CA LEU A 161 9.90 -21.19 -7.54
C LEU A 161 11.00 -22.26 -7.46
N LYS A 162 10.85 -23.30 -6.64
CA LYS A 162 11.85 -24.39 -6.57
C LYS A 162 11.87 -25.26 -7.81
N LYS A 163 10.70 -25.42 -8.46
CA LYS A 163 10.53 -26.27 -9.63
C LYS A 163 10.85 -25.55 -10.95
N SER A 164 10.96 -24.23 -10.94
CA SER A 164 11.28 -23.44 -12.13
C SER A 164 12.75 -23.53 -12.50
N GLU A 165 13.04 -23.56 -13.80
CA GLU A 165 14.40 -23.45 -14.33
C GLU A 165 14.97 -22.04 -14.15
N ASP A 166 14.14 -21.01 -14.35
CA ASP A 166 14.47 -19.62 -14.09
C ASP A 166 13.57 -19.02 -13.00
N THR A 167 14.11 -18.91 -11.79
CA THR A 167 13.39 -18.35 -10.64
C THR A 167 12.99 -16.88 -10.80
N LYS A 168 13.72 -16.11 -11.62
CA LYS A 168 13.39 -14.70 -11.85
C LYS A 168 12.20 -14.60 -12.80
N ASP A 169 12.25 -15.30 -13.92
CA ASP A 169 11.11 -15.34 -14.84
C ASP A 169 9.85 -15.85 -14.14
N GLU A 170 9.99 -16.92 -13.36
CA GLU A 170 8.86 -17.47 -12.60
C GLU A 170 8.35 -16.52 -11.52
N GLY A 171 9.23 -15.78 -10.85
CA GLY A 171 8.85 -14.72 -9.91
C GLY A 171 8.02 -13.62 -10.55
N MET A 172 8.31 -13.27 -11.81
CA MET A 172 7.48 -12.34 -12.59
C MET A 172 6.15 -12.98 -12.99
N ASN A 173 6.14 -14.24 -13.42
CA ASN A 173 4.92 -14.97 -13.78
C ASN A 173 3.95 -15.09 -12.59
N ILE A 174 4.46 -15.40 -11.41
CA ILE A 174 3.67 -15.42 -10.15
C ILE A 174 3.06 -14.03 -9.88
N CYS A 175 3.82 -12.96 -10.04
CA CYS A 175 3.32 -11.60 -9.87
C CYS A 175 2.20 -11.26 -10.88
N VAL A 176 2.37 -11.67 -12.13
CA VAL A 176 1.36 -11.52 -13.20
C VAL A 176 0.08 -12.28 -12.86
N ASP A 177 0.18 -13.50 -12.36
CA ASP A 177 -0.97 -14.31 -11.94
C ASP A 177 -1.72 -13.64 -10.79
N ILE A 178 -0.99 -13.16 -9.77
CA ILE A 178 -1.56 -12.39 -8.66
C ILE A 178 -2.27 -11.14 -9.18
N ILE A 179 -1.66 -10.38 -10.10
CA ILE A 179 -2.29 -9.18 -10.70
C ILE A 179 -3.61 -9.54 -11.35
N LYS A 180 -3.67 -10.63 -12.13
CA LYS A 180 -4.90 -11.10 -12.77
C LYS A 180 -5.96 -11.43 -11.72
N GLU A 181 -5.61 -12.18 -10.67
CA GLU A 181 -6.57 -12.57 -9.65
C GLU A 181 -7.09 -11.40 -8.81
N VAL A 182 -6.21 -10.47 -8.38
CA VAL A 182 -6.63 -9.36 -7.51
C VAL A 182 -7.50 -8.35 -8.25
N ARG A 183 -7.35 -8.23 -9.57
CA ARG A 183 -8.18 -7.35 -10.40
C ARG A 183 -9.62 -7.81 -10.51
N GLU A 184 -9.88 -9.12 -10.39
CA GLU A 184 -11.22 -9.68 -10.38
C GLU A 184 -11.93 -9.51 -9.02
N ILE A 185 -11.22 -9.01 -7.99
CA ILE A 185 -11.80 -8.80 -6.67
C ILE A 185 -12.55 -7.47 -6.64
N GLU A 186 -13.87 -7.55 -6.48
CA GLU A 186 -14.73 -6.38 -6.26
C GLU A 186 -14.19 -5.47 -5.14
N GLY A 187 -14.11 -4.17 -5.42
CA GLY A 187 -13.57 -3.14 -4.54
C GLY A 187 -12.06 -2.90 -4.66
N VAL A 188 -11.33 -3.69 -5.45
CA VAL A 188 -9.95 -3.36 -5.85
C VAL A 188 -9.99 -2.41 -7.04
N SER A 189 -9.44 -1.21 -6.87
CA SER A 189 -9.43 -0.16 -7.90
C SER A 189 -8.21 -0.23 -8.82
N GLY A 190 -7.17 -0.96 -8.42
CA GLY A 190 -5.95 -1.11 -9.19
C GLY A 190 -4.86 -1.86 -8.44
N VAL A 191 -3.66 -1.86 -8.99
CA VAL A 191 -2.48 -2.52 -8.40
C VAL A 191 -1.35 -1.52 -8.16
N HIS A 192 -0.62 -1.71 -7.06
CA HIS A 192 0.62 -1.01 -6.75
C HIS A 192 1.79 -1.98 -6.90
N ILE A 193 2.55 -1.84 -7.99
CA ILE A 193 3.67 -2.75 -8.32
C ILE A 193 4.92 -2.29 -7.58
N MET A 194 5.40 -3.13 -6.65
CA MET A 194 6.60 -2.92 -5.85
C MET A 194 7.72 -3.85 -6.35
N ALA A 195 8.61 -3.32 -7.18
CA ALA A 195 9.77 -4.05 -7.70
C ALA A 195 11.06 -3.59 -6.99
N ILE A 196 11.22 -3.96 -5.73
CA ILE A 196 12.32 -3.48 -4.87
C ILE A 196 13.68 -3.89 -5.47
N ALA A 197 14.47 -2.89 -5.88
CA ALA A 197 15.74 -3.05 -6.58
C ALA A 197 15.64 -3.98 -7.80
N TRP A 198 14.49 -3.95 -8.51
CA TRP A 198 14.24 -4.72 -9.73
C TRP A 198 13.34 -3.98 -10.72
N GLU A 199 13.63 -2.71 -10.92
CA GLU A 199 12.83 -1.79 -11.72
C GLU A 199 12.65 -2.30 -13.15
N GLU A 200 13.64 -3.01 -13.69
CA GLU A 200 13.62 -3.67 -15.01
C GLU A 200 12.53 -4.74 -15.16
N ALA A 201 12.02 -5.32 -14.08
CA ALA A 201 10.92 -6.28 -14.14
C ALA A 201 9.56 -5.60 -14.38
N VAL A 202 9.42 -4.31 -14.06
CA VAL A 202 8.12 -3.62 -14.11
C VAL A 202 7.54 -3.59 -15.53
N PRO A 203 8.27 -3.18 -16.58
CA PRO A 203 7.73 -3.18 -17.94
C PRO A 203 7.26 -4.58 -18.39
N ILE A 204 8.03 -5.62 -18.06
CA ILE A 204 7.72 -7.01 -18.41
C ILE A 204 6.44 -7.48 -17.71
N ILE A 205 6.31 -7.20 -16.41
CA ILE A 205 5.11 -7.56 -15.62
C ILE A 205 3.88 -6.81 -16.17
N VAL A 206 4.01 -5.51 -16.44
CA VAL A 206 2.93 -4.67 -16.98
C VAL A 206 2.48 -5.18 -18.35
N GLU A 207 3.42 -5.56 -19.22
CA GLU A 207 3.14 -6.18 -20.52
C GLU A 207 2.41 -7.51 -20.38
N ARG A 208 2.97 -8.46 -19.63
CA ARG A 208 2.41 -9.80 -19.42
C ARG A 208 1.05 -9.77 -18.72
N ALA A 209 0.80 -8.75 -17.88
CA ALA A 209 -0.48 -8.53 -17.21
C ALA A 209 -1.52 -7.79 -18.08
N GLY A 210 -1.16 -7.37 -19.30
CA GLY A 210 -2.06 -6.67 -20.21
C GLY A 210 -2.38 -5.23 -19.77
N LEU A 211 -1.41 -4.54 -19.16
CA LEU A 211 -1.59 -3.20 -18.57
C LEU A 211 -0.96 -2.06 -19.41
N LEU A 212 -0.38 -2.35 -20.59
CA LEU A 212 0.37 -1.36 -21.39
C LEU A 212 -0.49 -0.30 -22.08
N GLN A 213 -1.81 -0.49 -22.20
CA GLN A 213 -2.68 0.61 -22.61
C GLN A 213 -3.05 1.43 -21.39
N ARG A 214 -2.43 2.62 -21.27
CA ARG A 214 -2.87 3.59 -20.26
C ARG A 214 -4.33 3.97 -20.54
N PRO A 215 -5.19 4.03 -19.51
CA PRO A 215 -6.50 4.66 -19.62
C PRO A 215 -6.32 6.08 -20.15
N LYS A 216 -7.22 6.51 -21.05
CA LYS A 216 -7.27 7.92 -21.44
C LYS A 216 -7.71 8.73 -20.20
N PRO A 217 -7.06 9.87 -19.92
CA PRO A 217 -7.43 10.74 -18.81
C PRO A 217 -8.86 11.26 -18.92
#